data_AF-A0AAW2ZQF8-F1
#
_entry.id   AF-A0AAW2ZQF8-F1
#
_cell.length_a   1.000
_cell.length_b   1.000
_cell.length_c   1.000
_cell.angle_alpha   90.00
_cell.angle_beta   90.00
_cell.angle_gamma   90.00
#
_symmetry.space_group_name_H-M   'P 1'
#
loop_
_entity.id
_entity.type
_entity.pdbx_description
1 polymer ?
#
loop_
_entity_poly.entity_id
_entity_poly.type
_entity_poly.pdbx_seq_one_letter_code
_entity_poly.pdbx_strand_id
1 'polypeptide(L)'
;MYQPFNNVVAKQIQRPYLPSLKLWLYILRKSRQLPKADRSYYVNYASENFIAFYFEPEQERVDFIIEESKNNIKWICKKYGLEDDVHKKITDHN
;
A
#
# COMPACT_ATOMS: atom_id res chain seq x y z
N MET A 1 -16.91 44.04 17.63
CA MET A 1 -15.56 43.61 17.21
C MET A 1 -15.72 42.37 16.35
N TYR A 2 -15.76 42.53 15.02
CA TYR A 2 -15.72 41.40 14.09
C TYR A 2 -14.26 40.99 13.94
N GLN A 3 -13.91 39.76 14.35
CA GLN A 3 -12.63 39.16 13.99
C GLN A 3 -12.75 38.66 12.55
N PRO A 4 -11.89 39.10 11.62
CA PRO A 4 -11.92 38.60 10.26
C PRO A 4 -11.45 37.14 10.26
N PHE A 5 -12.26 36.26 9.66
CA PHE A 5 -11.88 34.90 9.29
C PHE A 5 -10.79 34.95 8.21
N ASN A 6 -9.55 35.26 8.63
CA ASN A 6 -8.37 35.20 7.80
C ASN A 6 -7.68 33.86 8.04
N ASN A 7 -7.97 32.86 7.22
CA ASN A 7 -6.97 32.42 6.26
C ASN A 7 -7.55 31.33 5.34
N VAL A 8 -7.88 31.78 4.14
CA VAL A 8 -7.49 31.18 2.87
C VAL A 8 -7.20 29.68 2.94
N VAL A 9 -8.19 28.95 2.45
CA VAL A 9 -8.14 27.58 1.95
C VAL A 9 -6.97 27.41 0.98
N ALA A 10 -5.76 27.25 1.50
CA ALA A 10 -4.71 26.59 0.76
C ALA A 10 -4.96 25.09 0.94
N LYS A 11 -5.84 24.52 0.10
CA LYS A 11 -5.80 23.09 -0.21
C LYS A 11 -4.44 22.81 -0.83
N GLN A 12 -3.41 22.71 0.02
CA GLN A 12 -2.16 22.09 -0.36
C GLN A 12 -2.54 20.73 -0.90
N ILE A 13 -2.26 20.50 -2.18
CA ILE A 13 -2.32 19.20 -2.80
C ILE A 13 -1.29 18.37 -2.02
N GLN A 14 -1.71 17.77 -0.91
CA GLN A 14 -0.85 16.94 -0.08
C GLN A 14 -0.50 15.74 -0.94
N ARG A 15 0.76 15.72 -1.41
CA ARG A 15 1.27 14.61 -2.21
C ARG A 15 1.25 13.36 -1.35
N PRO A 16 0.90 12.19 -1.91
CA PRO A 16 0.92 10.95 -1.15
C PRO A 16 2.33 10.73 -0.60
N TYR A 17 2.39 10.35 0.67
CA TYR A 17 3.63 10.02 1.37
C TYR A 17 4.43 9.00 0.54
N LEU A 18 5.68 9.31 0.18
CA LEU A 18 6.45 8.49 -0.76
C LEU A 18 6.53 6.99 -0.38
N PRO A 19 6.68 6.63 0.91
CA PRO A 19 6.61 5.23 1.33
C PRO A 19 5.26 4.54 1.07
N SER A 20 4.12 5.23 1.20
CA SER A 20 2.82 4.62 0.92
C SER A 20 2.66 4.30 -0.57
N LEU A 21 3.12 5.19 -1.45
CA LEU A 21 3.12 4.95 -2.90
C LEU A 21 4.02 3.77 -3.28
N LYS A 22 5.22 3.67 -2.69
CA LYS A 22 6.13 2.53 -2.91
C LYS A 22 5.49 1.22 -2.47
N LEU A 23 4.83 1.21 -1.32
CA LEU A 23 4.13 0.03 -0.80
C LEU A 23 2.95 -0.36 -1.71
N TRP A 24 2.16 0.62 -2.16
CA TRP A 24 1.06 0.37 -3.11
C TRP A 24 1.56 -0.28 -4.42
N LEU A 25 2.63 0.26 -5.02
CA LEU A 25 3.25 -0.33 -6.20
C LEU A 25 3.75 -1.75 -5.95
N TYR A 26 4.33 -2.01 -4.77
CA TYR A 26 4.78 -3.34 -4.37
C TYR A 26 3.60 -4.32 -4.27
N ILE A 27 2.51 -3.91 -3.60
CA ILE A 27 1.28 -4.71 -3.48
C ILE A 27 0.76 -5.07 -4.87
N LEU A 28 0.64 -4.10 -5.79
CA LEU A 28 0.19 -4.37 -7.15
C LEU A 28 1.08 -5.39 -7.89
N ARG A 29 2.41 -5.31 -7.73
CA ARG A 29 3.33 -6.27 -8.33
C ARG A 29 3.15 -7.68 -7.76
N LYS A 30 2.97 -7.82 -6.45
CA LYS A 30 2.70 -9.12 -5.82
C LYS A 30 1.32 -9.65 -6.18
N SER A 31 0.28 -8.80 -6.23
CA SER A 31 -1.06 -9.20 -6.65
C SER A 31 -1.10 -9.72 -8.08
N ARG A 32 -0.23 -9.26 -8.99
CA ARG A 32 -0.12 -9.82 -10.35
C ARG A 32 0.40 -11.26 -10.39
N GLN A 33 1.12 -11.70 -9.36
CA GLN A 33 1.65 -13.06 -9.25
C GLN A 33 0.62 -14.05 -8.69
N LEU A 34 -0.49 -13.56 -8.13
CA LEU A 34 -1.57 -14.40 -7.60
C LEU A 34 -2.29 -15.19 -8.69
N PRO A 35 -3.02 -16.26 -8.34
CA PRO A 35 -3.94 -16.94 -9.24
C PRO A 35 -4.95 -15.97 -9.85
N LYS A 36 -5.29 -16.13 -11.14
CA LYS A 36 -6.15 -15.19 -11.89
C LYS A 36 -7.48 -14.88 -11.18
N ALA A 37 -8.09 -15.89 -10.54
CA ALA A 37 -9.34 -15.75 -9.80
C ALA A 37 -9.24 -14.78 -8.62
N ASP A 38 -8.07 -14.68 -7.99
CA ASP A 38 -7.88 -13.90 -6.76
C ASP A 38 -7.32 -12.50 -7.02
N ARG A 39 -6.73 -12.24 -8.19
CA ARG A 39 -6.06 -10.97 -8.51
C ARG A 39 -6.95 -9.77 -8.32
N SER A 40 -8.16 -9.81 -8.89
CA SER A 40 -9.11 -8.69 -8.88
C SER A 40 -9.51 -8.33 -7.45
N TYR A 41 -9.81 -9.34 -6.63
CA TYR A 41 -10.15 -9.14 -5.23
C TYR A 41 -9.05 -8.38 -4.48
N TYR A 42 -7.81 -8.86 -4.52
CA TYR A 42 -6.72 -8.24 -3.77
C TYR A 42 -6.30 -6.87 -4.32
N VAL A 43 -6.37 -6.66 -5.64
CA VAL A 43 -6.11 -5.35 -6.25
C VAL A 43 -7.17 -4.33 -5.85
N ASN A 44 -8.45 -4.71 -5.87
CA ASN A 44 -9.54 -3.81 -5.48
C ASN A 44 -9.44 -3.46 -4.00
N TYR A 45 -9.26 -4.46 -3.14
CA TYR A 45 -9.08 -4.26 -1.71
C TYR A 45 -7.90 -3.31 -1.40
N ALA A 46 -6.76 -3.52 -2.05
CA ALA A 46 -5.60 -2.65 -1.86
C ALA A 46 -5.83 -1.22 -2.37
N SER A 47 -6.58 -1.06 -3.47
CA SER A 47 -6.90 0.25 -4.04
C SER A 47 -7.90 1.01 -3.17
N GLU A 48 -8.95 0.35 -2.68
CA GLU A 48 -9.94 0.94 -1.76
C GLU A 48 -9.28 1.44 -0.49
N ASN A 49 -8.40 0.63 0.12
CA ASN A 49 -7.67 1.02 1.33
C ASN A 49 -6.71 2.19 1.05
N PHE A 50 -5.97 2.16 -0.06
CA PHE A 50 -5.06 3.25 -0.40
C PHE A 50 -5.79 4.58 -0.62
N ILE A 51 -6.97 4.55 -1.24
CA ILE A 51 -7.82 5.73 -1.44
C ILE A 51 -8.42 6.21 -0.12
N ALA A 52 -8.91 5.28 0.73
CA ALA A 52 -9.53 5.62 2.01
C ALA A 52 -8.58 6.41 2.93
N PHE A 53 -7.28 6.11 2.89
CA PHE A 53 -6.26 6.77 3.71
C PHE A 53 -5.44 7.83 2.95
N TYR A 54 -5.85 8.20 1.73
CA TYR A 54 -5.11 9.14 0.89
C TYR A 54 -4.93 10.52 1.54
N PHE A 55 -5.90 10.95 2.35
CA PHE A 55 -5.91 12.24 3.04
C PHE A 55 -5.78 12.11 4.56
N GLU A 56 -5.20 11.02 5.07
CA GLU A 56 -4.97 10.88 6.51
C GLU A 56 -4.00 11.97 7.00
N PRO A 57 -4.45 12.91 7.87
CA PRO A 57 -3.63 14.05 8.26
C PRO A 57 -2.56 13.70 9.30
N GLU A 58 -2.71 12.60 10.04
CA GLU A 58 -1.80 12.27 11.13
C GLU A 58 -0.72 11.27 10.69
N GLN A 59 0.55 11.68 10.83
CA GLN A 59 1.69 10.86 10.41
C GLN A 59 1.76 9.52 11.16
N GLU A 60 1.45 9.49 12.46
CA GLU A 60 1.44 8.25 13.26
C GLU A 60 0.42 7.24 12.73
N ARG A 61 -0.74 7.72 12.28
CA ARG A 61 -1.78 6.88 11.67
C ARG A 61 -1.32 6.36 10.31
N VAL A 62 -0.69 7.20 9.50
CA VAL A 62 -0.09 6.79 8.22
C VAL A 62 0.95 5.69 8.42
N ASP A 63 1.84 5.84 9.41
CA ASP A 63 2.87 4.86 9.71
C ASP A 63 2.28 3.53 10.18
N PHE A 64 1.25 3.58 11.05
CA PHE A 64 0.50 2.40 11.47
C PHE A 64 -0.16 1.67 10.28
N ILE A 65 -0.84 2.40 9.40
CA ILE A 65 -1.49 1.84 8.20
C ILE A 65 -0.45 1.19 7.28
N ILE A 66 0.72 1.80 7.14
CA ILE A 66 1.83 1.25 6.34
C ILE A 66 2.34 -0.05 6.95
N GLU A 67 2.58 -0.11 8.26
CA GLU A 67 3.02 -1.35 8.92
C GLU A 67 1.97 -2.46 8.81
N GLU A 68 0.70 -2.14 9.00
CA GLU A 68 -0.38 -3.11 8.86
C GLU A 68 -0.49 -3.62 7.41
N SER A 69 -0.37 -2.72 6.43
CA SER A 69 -0.35 -3.06 5.01
C SER A 69 0.84 -3.96 4.65
N LYS A 70 2.02 -3.75 5.27
CA LYS A 70 3.18 -4.65 5.13
C LYS A 70 2.88 -6.04 5.69
N ASN A 71 2.22 -6.13 6.83
CA ASN A 71 1.84 -7.43 7.43
C ASN A 71 0.83 -8.17 6.56
N ASN A 72 -0.17 -7.45 6.04
CA ASN A 72 -1.17 -8.01 5.14
C ASN A 72 -0.54 -8.60 3.87
N ILE A 73 0.36 -7.85 3.20
CA ILE A 73 1.00 -8.38 1.99
C ILE A 73 1.97 -9.53 2.29
N LYS A 74 2.66 -9.53 3.43
CA LYS A 74 3.48 -10.68 3.87
C LYS A 74 2.61 -11.93 4.04
N TRP A 75 1.47 -11.81 4.71
CA TRP A 75 0.54 -12.93 4.89
C TRP A 75 0.00 -13.45 3.56
N ILE A 76 -0.39 -12.56 2.63
CA ILE A 76 -0.81 -12.94 1.27
C ILE A 76 0.32 -13.67 0.55
N CYS A 77 1.53 -13.11 0.55
CA CYS A 77 2.67 -13.75 -0.11
C CYS A 77 2.93 -15.14 0.44
N LYS A 78 2.89 -15.33 1.76
CA LYS A 78 3.03 -16.64 2.41
C LYS A 78 1.91 -17.60 2.00
N LYS A 79 0.65 -17.14 2.03
CA LYS A 79 -0.54 -17.94 1.65
C LYS A 79 -0.42 -18.50 0.23
N TYR A 80 0.16 -17.74 -0.69
CA TYR A 80 0.29 -18.12 -2.10
C TYR A 80 1.70 -18.59 -2.51
N GLY A 81 2.64 -18.75 -1.55
CA GLY A 81 4.02 -19.17 -1.84
C GLY A 81 4.81 -18.18 -2.69
N LEU A 82 4.51 -16.89 -2.58
CA LEU A 82 5.15 -15.77 -3.31
C LEU A 82 6.24 -15.05 -2.49
N GLU A 83 6.71 -15.68 -1.41
CA GLU A 83 7.92 -15.26 -0.72
C GLU A 83 9.04 -15.16 -1.76
N ASP A 84 9.89 -14.13 -1.68
CA ASP A 84 10.95 -13.94 -2.66
C ASP A 84 11.83 -15.19 -2.67
N ASP A 85 11.65 -15.99 -3.72
CA ASP A 85 12.26 -17.30 -3.88
C ASP A 85 13.73 -17.10 -4.26
N VAL A 86 14.52 -16.59 -3.31
CA VAL A 86 15.98 -16.60 -3.38
C VAL A 86 16.48 -18.06 -3.41
N HIS A 87 15.65 -19.03 -2.99
CA HIS A 87 16.02 -20.44 -2.95
C HIS A 87 15.77 -21.25 -4.23
N LYS A 88 14.83 -20.91 -5.11
CA LYS A 88 14.63 -21.65 -6.37
C LYS A 88 15.60 -21.33 -7.51
N LYS A 89 16.60 -20.46 -7.32
CA LYS A 89 17.67 -20.27 -8.32
C LYS A 89 18.93 -21.11 -8.08
N ILE A 90 18.98 -21.95 -7.04
CA ILE A 90 20.20 -22.71 -6.69
C ILE A 90 20.12 -24.21 -7.05
N THR A 91 18.95 -24.77 -7.41
CA THR A 91 18.82 -26.23 -7.64
C THR A 91 18.41 -26.66 -9.04
N ASP A 92 18.48 -25.80 -10.05
CA ASP A 92 18.13 -26.20 -11.44
C ASP A 92 19.25 -26.02 -12.47
N HIS A 93 20.54 -25.88 -12.07
CA HIS A 93 21.66 -25.97 -13.01
C HIS A 93 22.82 -26.80 -12.41
N ASN A 94 23.03 -27.96 -13.06
CA ASN A 94 24.04 -29.02 -12.89
C ASN A 94 23.79 -30.09 -11.81
#